data_AF-A0A662PRY0-F1
#
_entry.id   AF-A0A662PRY0-F1
#
_cell.length_a   1.000
_cell.length_b   1.000
_cell.length_c   1.000
_cell.angle_alpha   90.00
_cell.angle_beta   90.00
_cell.angle_gamma   90.00
#
_symmetry.space_group_name_H-M   'P 1'
#
loop_
_entity.id
_entity.type
_entity.pdbx_description
1 polymer ?
#
loop_
_entity_poly.entity_id
_entity_poly.type
_entity_poly.pdbx_seq_one_letter_code
_entity_poly.pdbx_strand_id
1 'polypeptide(L)'
;MISQILSISLIATTISFTAPLILAALGGLVADKSGVPNVAIEGMIYLGGIVAIIICFFTGDPWIATFVTAAIGALLSYILGLICV
;
A
#
# COMPACT_ATOMS: atom_id res chain seq x y z
N MET A 1 -2.05 -32.73 5.38
CA MET A 1 -2.63 -31.70 4.48
C MET A 1 -2.84 -30.37 5.22
N ILE A 2 -3.54 -30.32 6.37
CA ILE A 2 -3.67 -29.10 7.20
C ILE A 2 -2.33 -28.53 7.68
N SER A 3 -1.36 -29.37 8.06
CA SER A 3 -0.05 -28.89 8.55
C SER A 3 0.82 -28.23 7.47
N GLN A 4 0.52 -28.42 6.18
CA GLN A 4 1.16 -27.69 5.08
C GLN A 4 0.55 -26.29 4.90
N ILE A 5 -0.73 -26.13 5.24
CA ILE A 5 -1.44 -24.84 5.21
C ILE A 5 -0.90 -23.93 6.33
N LEU A 6 -0.77 -24.47 7.55
CA LEU A 6 -0.21 -23.74 8.69
C LEU A 6 1.32 -23.85 8.74
N SER A 7 1.98 -23.44 7.66
CA SER A 7 3.44 -23.44 7.56
C SER A 7 4.05 -22.20 8.24
N ILE A 8 5.26 -22.35 8.76
CA ILE A 8 6.02 -21.25 9.39
C ILE A 8 6.24 -20.08 8.42
N SER A 9 6.36 -20.34 7.12
CA SER A 9 6.48 -19.32 6.07
C SER A 9 5.25 -18.42 5.98
N LEU A 10 4.03 -18.97 6.06
CA LEU A 10 2.79 -18.19 6.05
C LEU A 10 2.73 -17.22 7.23
N ILE A 11 3.13 -17.69 8.41
CA ILE A 11 3.13 -16.88 9.63
C ILE A 11 4.15 -15.74 9.48
N ALA A 12 5.35 -16.04 8.99
CA ALA A 12 6.41 -15.05 8.78
C ALA A 12 6.00 -13.97 7.76
N THR A 13 5.39 -14.35 6.63
CA THR A 13 4.92 -13.37 5.63
C THR A 13 3.76 -12.54 6.17
N THR A 14 2.80 -13.15 6.87
CA THR A 14 1.68 -12.44 7.49
C THR A 14 2.15 -11.33 8.43
N ILE A 15 3.11 -11.63 9.32
CA ILE A 15 3.68 -10.65 10.24
C ILE A 15 4.38 -9.52 9.47
N SER A 16 5.14 -9.86 8.43
CA SER A 16 5.89 -8.88 7.61
C SER A 16 4.96 -7.93 6.85
N PHE A 17 3.84 -8.43 6.31
CA PHE A 17 2.85 -7.61 5.62
C PHE A 17 1.89 -6.86 6.57
N THR A 18 1.78 -7.29 7.82
CA THR A 18 0.90 -6.63 8.80
C THR A 18 1.33 -5.19 9.07
N ALA A 19 2.65 -4.91 9.17
CA ALA A 19 3.15 -3.56 9.41
C ALA A 19 2.72 -2.53 8.34
N PRO A 20 2.95 -2.77 7.03
CA PRO A 20 2.48 -1.85 6.00
C PRO A 20 0.95 -1.78 5.92
N LEU A 21 0.24 -2.89 6.16
CA LEU A 21 -1.23 -2.91 6.18
C LEU A 21 -1.82 -2.07 7.32
N ILE A 22 -1.22 -2.08 8.51
CA ILE A 22 -1.65 -1.21 9.63
C ILE A 22 -1.44 0.26 9.27
N LEU A 23 -0.31 0.60 8.63
CA LEU A 23 -0.03 1.97 8.21
C LEU A 23 -1.06 2.45 7.17
N ALA A 24 -1.44 1.58 6.24
CA ALA A 24 -2.51 1.84 5.29
C ALA A 24 -3.87 1.99 6.00
N ALA A 25 -4.22 1.09 6.93
CA ALA A 25 -5.48 1.15 7.67
C ALA A 25 -5.64 2.47 8.45
N LEU A 26 -4.55 3.02 9.01
CA LEU A 26 -4.56 4.35 9.63
C LEU A 26 -4.92 5.46 8.62
N GLY A 27 -4.37 5.40 7.40
CA GLY A 27 -4.76 6.32 6.31
C GLY A 27 -6.22 6.13 5.89
N GLY A 28 -6.70 4.89 5.83
CA GLY A 28 -8.10 4.56 5.56
C GLY A 28 -9.06 5.11 6.61
N LEU A 29 -8.68 5.07 7.89
CA LEU A 29 -9.46 5.66 8.99
C LEU A 29 -9.62 7.18 8.80
N VAL A 30 -8.57 7.87 8.34
CA VAL A 30 -8.64 9.31 8.04
C VAL A 30 -9.61 9.57 6.88
N ALA A 31 -9.57 8.75 5.83
CA ALA A 31 -10.48 8.85 4.69
C ALA A 31 -11.95 8.61 5.12
N ASP A 32 -12.19 7.60 5.97
CA ASP A 32 -13.52 7.29 6.50
C ASP A 32 -14.11 8.47 7.30
N LYS A 33 -13.28 9.15 8.08
CA LYS A 33 -13.67 10.38 8.81
C LYS A 33 -14.02 11.56 7.89
N SER A 34 -13.52 11.57 6.65
CA SER A 34 -13.85 12.60 5.66
C SER A 34 -15.18 12.32 4.92
N GLY A 35 -15.82 11.17 5.18
CA GLY A 35 -17.06 10.76 4.51
C GLY A 35 -16.83 10.08 3.16
N VAL A 36 -15.58 9.83 2.78
CA VAL A 36 -15.20 9.17 1.52
C VAL A 36 -14.35 7.94 1.83
N PRO A 37 -14.94 6.74 1.99
CA PRO A 37 -14.19 5.54 2.32
C PRO A 37 -13.24 5.14 1.19
N ASN A 38 -11.96 4.94 1.51
CA ASN A 38 -10.93 4.57 0.53
C ASN A 38 -10.98 3.06 0.20
N VAL A 39 -11.84 2.68 -0.74
CA VAL A 39 -12.01 1.28 -1.19
C VAL A 39 -10.79 0.77 -1.97
N ALA A 40 -10.00 1.66 -2.59
CA ALA A 40 -8.89 1.29 -3.46
C ALA A 40 -7.56 1.05 -2.71
N ILE A 41 -7.58 0.96 -1.38
CA ILE A 41 -6.36 0.99 -0.56
C ILE A 41 -5.43 -0.20 -0.82
N GLU A 42 -5.96 -1.41 -1.02
CA GLU A 42 -5.16 -2.57 -1.38
C GLU A 42 -4.45 -2.35 -2.72
N GLY A 43 -5.17 -1.83 -3.71
CA GLY A 43 -4.63 -1.51 -5.03
C GLY A 43 -3.52 -0.45 -4.97
N MET A 44 -3.67 0.56 -4.12
CA MET A 44 -2.64 1.60 -3.90
C MET A 44 -1.36 1.02 -3.32
N ILE A 45 -1.44 0.03 -2.42
CA ILE A 45 -0.26 -0.65 -1.86
C ILE A 45 0.47 -1.44 -2.96
N TYR A 46 -0.25 -2.25 -3.74
CA TYR A 46 0.36 -3.04 -4.82
C TYR A 46 1.01 -2.15 -5.88
N LEU A 47 0.29 -1.10 -6.31
CA LEU A 47 0.80 -0.15 -7.30
C LEU A 47 2.02 0.60 -6.76
N GLY A 48 1.98 1.04 -5.51
CA GLY A 48 3.12 1.67 -4.87
C GLY A 48 4.36 0.77 -4.81
N GLY A 49 4.18 -0.52 -4.55
CA GLY A 49 5.26 -1.51 -4.61
C GLY A 49 5.90 -1.63 -6.00
N ILE A 50 5.07 -1.73 -7.04
CA ILE A 50 5.56 -1.81 -8.43
C ILE A 50 6.31 -0.54 -8.82
N VAL A 51 5.74 0.63 -8.53
CA VAL A 51 6.39 1.93 -8.80
C VAL A 51 7.72 2.04 -8.07
N ALA A 52 7.76 1.69 -6.77
CA ALA A 52 8.99 1.79 -5.98
C ALA A 52 10.11 0.94 -6.59
N ILE A 53 9.81 -0.28 -7.03
CA ILE A 53 10.78 -1.17 -7.68
C ILE A 53 11.27 -0.55 -9.00
N ILE A 54 10.35 -0.06 -9.84
CA ILE A 54 10.71 0.54 -11.14
C ILE A 54 11.60 1.76 -10.96
N ILE A 55 11.22 2.69 -10.07
CA ILE A 55 12.00 3.92 -9.86
C ILE A 55 13.36 3.57 -9.26
N CYS A 56 13.41 2.69 -8.25
CA CYS A 56 14.66 2.27 -7.63
C CYS A 56 15.59 1.58 -8.65
N PHE A 57 15.04 0.78 -9.57
CA PHE A 57 15.81 0.14 -10.64
C PHE A 57 16.48 1.16 -11.58
N PHE A 58 15.78 2.24 -11.96
CA PHE A 58 16.33 3.25 -12.88
C PHE A 58 17.21 4.29 -12.20
N THR A 59 16.90 4.71 -10.96
CA THR A 59 17.67 5.75 -10.26
C THR A 59 18.79 5.20 -9.39
N GLY A 60 18.68 3.96 -8.92
CA GLY A 60 19.59 3.37 -7.93
C GLY A 60 19.44 3.97 -6.52
N ASP A 61 18.56 4.97 -6.33
CA ASP A 61 18.36 5.66 -5.06
C ASP A 61 16.98 5.29 -4.45
N PRO A 62 16.95 4.59 -3.31
CA PRO A 62 15.70 4.19 -2.66
C PRO A 62 14.90 5.37 -2.09
N TRP A 63 15.54 6.50 -1.77
CA TRP A 63 14.83 7.68 -1.28
C TRP A 63 14.01 8.34 -2.38
N ILE A 64 14.58 8.46 -3.59
CA ILE A 64 13.87 8.99 -4.75
C ILE A 64 12.66 8.10 -5.06
N ALA A 65 12.84 6.78 -5.04
CA ALA A 65 11.74 5.83 -5.22
C ALA A 65 10.63 6.03 -4.17
N THR A 66 10.99 6.25 -2.91
CA THR A 66 10.01 6.47 -1.82
C THR A 66 9.17 7.73 -2.05
N PHE A 67 9.80 8.85 -2.40
CA PHE A 67 9.08 10.11 -2.64
C PHE A 67 8.18 10.03 -3.87
N VAL A 68 8.65 9.43 -4.96
CA VAL A 68 7.84 9.27 -6.19
C VAL A 68 6.64 8.37 -5.91
N THR A 69 6.84 7.24 -5.22
CA THR A 69 5.74 6.34 -4.85
C THR A 69 4.72 7.02 -3.94
N ALA A 70 5.17 7.81 -2.95
CA ALA A 70 4.27 8.56 -2.08
C ALA A 70 3.41 9.57 -2.87
N ALA A 71 4.03 10.28 -3.84
CA ALA A 71 3.32 11.22 -4.70
C ALA A 71 2.25 10.53 -5.57
N ILE A 72 2.55 9.36 -6.13
CA ILE A 72 1.59 8.58 -6.92
C ILE A 72 0.43 8.08 -6.05
N GLY A 73 0.71 7.59 -4.84
CA GLY A 73 -0.33 7.17 -3.90
C GLY A 73 -1.26 8.31 -3.48
N ALA A 74 -0.70 9.51 -3.23
CA ALA A 74 -1.48 10.71 -2.93
C ALA A 74 -2.35 11.12 -4.12
N LEU A 75 -1.81 11.08 -5.34
CA LEU A 75 -2.53 11.41 -6.57
C LEU A 75 -3.69 10.44 -6.83
N LEU A 76 -3.48 9.13 -6.62
CA LEU A 76 -4.56 8.13 -6.72
C LEU A 76 -5.63 8.34 -5.67
N SER A 77 -5.25 8.64 -4.42
CA SER A 77 -6.21 8.94 -3.35
C SER A 77 -7.03 10.19 -3.65
N TYR A 78 -6.40 11.22 -4.24
CA TYR A 78 -7.08 12.43 -4.66
C TYR A 78 -8.10 12.16 -5.78
N ILE A 79 -7.72 11.36 -6.79
CA ILE A 79 -8.63 10.96 -7.87
C ILE A 79 -9.83 10.18 -7.31
N LEU A 80 -9.59 9.23 -6.41
CA LEU A 80 -10.67 8.48 -5.75
C LEU A 80 -11.62 9.43 -5.00
N GLY A 81 -11.05 10.38 -4.26
CA GLY A 81 -11.82 11.41 -3.55
C GLY A 81 -12.74 12.21 -4.49
N LEU A 82 -12.28 12.54 -5.69
CA LEU A 82 -13.09 13.25 -6.69
C LEU A 82 -14.19 12.39 -7.32
N ILE A 83 -13.97 11.09 -7.48
CA ILE A 83 -14.93 10.17 -8.14
C ILE A 83 -16.00 9.68 -7.16
N CYS A 84 -15.67 9.52 -5.88
CA CYS A 84 -16.59 9.03 -4.85
C CYS A 84 -17.48 10.12 -4.23
N VAL A 85 -17.24 11.40 -4.51
CA VAL A 85 -18.15 12.52 -4.21
C VAL A 85 -19.29 12.56 -5.23
#